data_AF-A0A813K825-F1
#
_entry.id   AF-A0A813K825-F1
#
_cell.length_a   1.000
_cell.length_b   1.000
_cell.length_c   1.000
_cell.angle_alpha   90.00
_cell.angle_beta   90.00
_cell.angle_gamma   90.00
#
_symmetry.space_group_name_H-M   'P 1'
#
loop_
_entity.id
_entity.type
_entity.pdbx_description
1 polymer ?
#
loop_
_entity_poly.entity_id
_entity_poly.type
_entity_poly.pdbx_seq_one_letter_code
_entity_poly.pdbx_strand_id
1 'polypeptide(L)'
;LAVVSGGWMPRASSFRMSSWRFLRLVALAVLGTLPTASANLPPKNSPGFRMLACEACTTVIGRLSKDVKHLIETKKMWTQPVLEERLAASCADPLLPKGAGNAACGVLIQDYGVVISKEVAKRWDEDAEEFEEDLVAKDFCSEKVDLCRDGSKTISQMLSESEVREKALKQEKDEKEAAKAR
;
A
#
# COMPACT_ATOMS: atom_id res chain seq x y z
N LEU A 1 -6.48 -33.92 -49.49
CA LEU A 1 -6.98 -33.16 -50.66
C LEU A 1 -8.49 -33.01 -50.54
N ALA A 2 -8.96 -31.88 -50.02
CA ALA A 2 -10.26 -31.28 -50.29
C ALA A 2 -10.29 -29.90 -49.65
N VAL A 3 -10.20 -28.88 -50.51
CA VAL A 3 -10.37 -27.46 -50.24
C VAL A 3 -11.87 -27.18 -50.30
N VAL A 4 -12.44 -26.53 -49.28
CA VAL A 4 -13.68 -25.75 -49.45
C VAL A 4 -13.58 -24.43 -48.70
N SER A 5 -13.68 -23.39 -49.50
CA SER A 5 -13.70 -21.96 -49.28
C SER A 5 -15.07 -21.47 -48.79
N GLY A 6 -15.13 -20.30 -48.14
CA GLY A 6 -16.30 -19.41 -48.30
C GLY A 6 -16.75 -18.57 -47.10
N GLY A 7 -16.80 -17.23 -47.32
CA GLY A 7 -17.59 -16.24 -46.56
C GLY A 7 -16.75 -15.33 -45.66
N TRP A 8 -16.18 -14.19 -46.10
CA TRP A 8 -16.78 -12.92 -46.54
C TRP A 8 -17.84 -12.33 -45.56
N MET A 9 -17.35 -11.39 -44.72
CA MET A 9 -17.84 -10.07 -44.23
C MET A 9 -19.27 -9.59 -44.63
N PRO A 10 -19.84 -8.46 -44.08
CA PRO A 10 -19.43 -7.56 -42.98
C PRO A 10 -20.61 -7.16 -42.03
N ARG A 11 -20.34 -6.43 -40.94
CA ARG A 11 -21.23 -5.30 -40.54
C ARG A 11 -20.50 -4.30 -39.64
N ALA A 12 -20.02 -3.24 -40.28
CA ALA A 12 -19.73 -1.98 -39.61
C ALA A 12 -21.06 -1.28 -39.29
N SER A 13 -21.31 -0.99 -38.02
CA SER A 13 -22.35 -0.06 -37.59
C SER A 13 -21.73 1.31 -37.37
N SER A 14 -21.86 2.15 -38.40
CA SER A 14 -21.57 3.58 -38.34
C SER A 14 -22.65 4.29 -37.54
N PHE A 15 -22.33 4.74 -36.32
CA PHE A 15 -23.14 5.75 -35.63
C PHE A 15 -22.68 7.15 -36.07
N ARG A 16 -23.39 7.70 -37.05
CA ARG A 16 -23.39 9.11 -37.42
C ARG A 16 -24.67 9.73 -36.88
N MET A 17 -24.55 10.72 -36.00
CA MET A 17 -25.50 11.81 -35.74
C MET A 17 -25.05 12.49 -34.43
N SER A 18 -25.11 13.78 -34.21
CA SER A 18 -25.52 14.89 -35.06
C SER A 18 -24.93 16.16 -34.45
N SER A 19 -24.54 17.07 -35.31
CA SER A 19 -23.93 18.35 -35.00
C SER A 19 -24.89 19.27 -34.27
N TRP A 20 -24.66 19.55 -32.98
CA TRP A 20 -25.20 20.73 -32.30
C TRP A 20 -24.07 21.73 -32.07
N ARG A 21 -23.89 22.61 -33.06
CA ARG A 21 -23.19 23.88 -32.89
C ARG A 21 -24.12 24.86 -32.17
N PHE A 22 -23.48 25.80 -31.48
CA PHE A 22 -24.01 27.04 -30.91
C PHE A 22 -24.67 26.94 -29.53
N LEU A 23 -23.85 27.14 -28.50
CA LEU A 23 -24.01 28.35 -27.69
C LEU A 23 -22.64 28.74 -27.08
N ARG A 24 -22.11 29.86 -27.57
CA ARG A 24 -21.06 30.63 -26.90
C ARG A 24 -21.70 31.28 -25.68
N LEU A 25 -21.26 30.92 -24.48
CA LEU A 25 -21.29 31.82 -23.32
C LEU A 25 -19.91 31.81 -22.67
N VAL A 26 -19.31 32.99 -22.74
CA VAL A 26 -18.11 33.40 -22.05
C VAL A 26 -18.38 33.31 -20.55
N ALA A 27 -17.68 32.42 -19.86
CA ALA A 27 -17.59 32.43 -18.41
C ALA A 27 -16.11 32.48 -18.04
N LEU A 28 -15.73 33.56 -17.37
CA LEU A 28 -14.38 33.88 -16.94
C LEU A 28 -13.71 32.69 -16.24
N ALA A 29 -12.63 32.20 -16.85
CA ALA A 29 -11.65 31.38 -16.18
C ALA A 29 -10.90 32.25 -15.17
N VAL A 30 -11.42 32.35 -13.95
CA VAL A 30 -10.60 32.71 -12.79
C VAL A 30 -9.67 31.52 -12.58
N LEU A 31 -8.48 31.58 -13.19
CA LEU A 31 -7.35 30.72 -12.85
C LEU A 31 -6.93 31.07 -11.42
N GLY A 32 -7.65 30.51 -10.45
CA GLY A 32 -7.12 30.31 -9.12
C GLY A 32 -5.98 29.31 -9.25
N THR A 33 -4.75 29.80 -9.23
CA THR A 33 -3.57 28.98 -9.02
C THR A 33 -3.66 28.39 -7.61
N LEU A 34 -4.35 27.25 -7.50
CA LEU A 34 -4.24 26.41 -6.31
C LEU A 34 -2.76 26.06 -6.17
N PRO A 35 -2.11 26.35 -5.03
CA PRO A 35 -0.78 25.86 -4.77
C PRO A 35 -0.88 24.33 -4.71
N THR A 36 -0.50 23.67 -5.80
CA THR A 36 -0.18 22.25 -5.78
C THR A 36 1.01 22.13 -4.84
N ALA A 37 0.74 21.72 -3.60
CA ALA A 37 1.76 21.26 -2.69
C ALA A 37 2.37 20.00 -3.33
N SER A 38 3.39 20.20 -4.16
CA SER A 38 4.27 19.13 -4.60
C SER A 38 4.91 18.58 -3.34
N ALA A 39 4.39 17.46 -2.85
CA ALA A 39 5.09 16.64 -1.89
C ALA A 39 6.42 16.26 -2.55
N ASN A 40 7.50 16.94 -2.19
CA ASN A 40 8.86 16.57 -2.57
C ASN A 40 9.14 15.22 -1.93
N LEU A 41 8.72 14.16 -2.61
CA LEU A 41 9.04 12.80 -2.26
C LEU A 41 10.57 12.68 -2.28
N PRO A 42 11.18 12.24 -1.17
CA PRO A 42 12.59 11.98 -1.19
C PRO A 42 12.87 10.90 -2.26
N PRO A 43 14.01 10.97 -2.96
CA PRO A 43 14.31 10.03 -4.03
C PRO A 43 14.22 8.58 -3.53
N LYS A 44 13.74 7.66 -4.37
CA LYS A 44 13.45 6.25 -4.01
C LYS A 44 14.61 5.54 -3.30
N ASN A 45 15.85 5.92 -3.61
CA ASN A 45 17.06 5.33 -3.04
C ASN A 45 17.56 6.01 -1.76
N SER A 46 16.86 7.04 -1.28
CA SER A 46 17.24 7.72 -0.04
C SER A 46 16.95 6.86 1.19
N PRO A 47 17.77 6.97 2.25
CA PRO A 47 17.53 6.25 3.49
C PRO A 47 16.16 6.62 4.11
N GLY A 48 15.75 7.89 3.99
CA GLY A 48 14.44 8.33 4.47
C GLY A 48 13.27 7.69 3.73
N PHE A 49 13.37 7.53 2.41
CA PHE A 49 12.36 6.79 1.64
C PHE A 49 12.32 5.31 2.04
N ARG A 50 13.48 4.64 2.18
CA ARG A 50 13.52 3.22 2.59
C ARG A 50 12.87 2.99 3.96
N MET A 51 13.06 3.90 4.92
CA MET A 51 12.38 3.81 6.22
C MET A 51 10.86 3.92 6.09
N LEU A 52 10.36 4.87 5.28
CA LEU A 52 8.93 5.04 5.03
C LEU A 52 8.35 3.84 4.25
N ALA A 53 9.08 3.32 3.27
CA ALA A 53 8.69 2.16 2.50
C ALA A 53 8.68 0.87 3.34
N CYS A 54 9.63 0.70 4.26
CA CYS A 54 9.66 -0.41 5.21
C CYS A 54 8.47 -0.34 6.19
N GLU A 55 8.17 0.83 6.75
CA GLU A 55 6.97 1.02 7.59
C GLU A 55 5.69 0.72 6.81
N ALA A 56 5.61 1.17 5.55
CA ALA A 56 4.47 0.88 4.69
C ALA A 56 4.35 -0.62 4.41
N CYS A 57 5.45 -1.28 4.05
CA CYS A 57 5.50 -2.71 3.78
C CYS A 57 5.01 -3.52 4.98
N THR A 58 5.62 -3.28 6.15
CA THR A 58 5.30 -4.04 7.38
C THR A 58 3.85 -3.84 7.81
N THR A 59 3.32 -2.63 7.67
CA THR A 59 1.92 -2.30 7.98
C THR A 59 0.94 -3.00 7.03
N VAL A 60 1.16 -2.86 5.71
CA VAL A 60 0.31 -3.45 4.67
C VAL A 60 0.31 -4.98 4.77
N ILE A 61 1.50 -5.59 4.83
CA ILE A 61 1.63 -7.05 4.93
C ILE A 61 1.12 -7.56 6.27
N GLY A 62 1.35 -6.83 7.37
CA GLY A 62 0.83 -7.19 8.68
C GLY A 62 -0.70 -7.22 8.76
N ARG A 63 -1.39 -6.36 8.00
CA ARG A 63 -2.85 -6.42 7.86
C ARG A 63 -3.29 -7.54 6.92
N LEU A 64 -2.68 -7.66 5.75
CA LEU A 64 -2.99 -8.73 4.80
C LEU A 64 -2.80 -10.11 5.41
N SER A 65 -1.77 -10.30 6.23
CA SER A 65 -1.52 -11.55 6.95
C SER A 65 -2.71 -11.98 7.81
N LYS A 66 -3.32 -11.06 8.55
CA LYS A 66 -4.51 -11.35 9.37
C LYS A 66 -5.72 -11.71 8.52
N ASP A 67 -5.92 -10.97 7.44
CA ASP A 67 -7.02 -11.24 6.51
C ASP A 67 -6.84 -12.60 5.81
N VAL A 68 -5.63 -12.92 5.35
CA VAL A 68 -5.28 -14.19 4.72
C VAL A 68 -5.48 -15.33 5.71
N LYS A 69 -5.04 -15.19 6.97
CA LYS A 69 -5.30 -16.18 8.03
C LYS A 69 -6.79 -16.44 8.22
N HIS A 70 -7.60 -15.39 8.34
CA HIS A 70 -9.05 -15.53 8.47
C HIS A 70 -9.68 -16.22 7.25
N LEU A 71 -9.21 -15.88 6.06
CA LEU A 71 -9.65 -16.53 4.85
C LEU A 71 -9.33 -18.04 4.91
N ILE A 72 -8.09 -18.42 5.27
CA ILE A 72 -7.64 -19.83 5.35
C ILE A 72 -8.54 -20.62 6.28
N GLU A 73 -8.76 -20.08 7.49
CA GLU A 73 -9.67 -20.66 8.49
C GLU A 73 -11.10 -20.84 7.97
N THR A 74 -11.56 -19.95 7.08
CA THR A 74 -12.90 -20.00 6.48
C THR A 74 -12.96 -20.71 5.12
N LYS A 75 -11.84 -21.27 4.64
CA LYS A 75 -11.70 -21.93 3.33
C LYS A 75 -12.18 -21.07 2.16
N LYS A 76 -11.91 -19.76 2.21
CA LYS A 76 -12.29 -18.80 1.16
C LYS A 76 -11.06 -18.18 0.53
N MET A 77 -11.04 -18.00 -0.78
CA MET A 77 -9.95 -17.29 -1.46
C MET A 77 -10.41 -15.94 -1.98
N TRP A 78 -9.50 -14.97 -2.03
CA TRP A 78 -9.72 -13.79 -2.86
C TRP A 78 -9.44 -14.12 -4.32
N THR A 79 -10.24 -13.53 -5.20
CA THR A 79 -9.89 -13.47 -6.61
C THR A 79 -8.79 -12.41 -6.80
N GLN A 80 -7.99 -12.56 -7.84
CA GLN A 80 -6.94 -11.60 -8.20
C GLN A 80 -7.40 -10.12 -8.20
N PRO A 81 -8.56 -9.74 -8.81
CA PRO A 81 -9.01 -8.35 -8.77
C PRO A 81 -9.36 -7.86 -7.35
N VAL A 82 -9.90 -8.73 -6.49
CA VAL A 82 -10.21 -8.37 -5.10
C VAL A 82 -8.93 -8.15 -4.30
N LEU A 83 -7.89 -8.96 -4.55
CA LEU A 83 -6.59 -8.79 -3.92
C LEU A 83 -5.93 -7.47 -4.35
N GLU A 84 -5.98 -7.13 -5.64
CA GLU A 84 -5.47 -5.85 -6.16
C GLU A 84 -6.22 -4.65 -5.58
N GLU A 85 -7.54 -4.71 -5.48
CA GLU A 85 -8.35 -3.68 -4.84
C GLU A 85 -7.98 -3.51 -3.37
N ARG A 86 -7.79 -4.61 -2.63
CA ARG A 86 -7.35 -4.57 -1.24
C ARG A 86 -5.95 -3.99 -1.08
N LEU A 87 -5.01 -4.35 -1.97
CA LEU A 87 -3.67 -3.78 -1.99
C LEU A 87 -3.72 -2.27 -2.23
N ALA A 88 -4.53 -1.80 -3.18
CA ALA A 88 -4.72 -0.37 -3.42
C ALA A 88 -5.35 0.35 -2.23
N ALA A 89 -6.33 -0.26 -1.57
CA ALA A 89 -6.98 0.28 -0.37
C ALA A 89 -6.05 0.30 0.86
N SER A 90 -5.02 -0.56 0.88
CA SER A 90 -4.11 -0.67 2.02
C SER A 90 -3.31 0.61 2.30
N CYS A 91 -3.08 1.45 1.28
CA CYS A 91 -2.41 2.74 1.48
C CYS A 91 -3.28 3.82 2.14
N ALA A 92 -4.60 3.59 2.27
CA ALA A 92 -5.51 4.46 3.00
C ALA A 92 -5.57 4.15 4.51
N ASP A 93 -4.73 3.23 4.98
CA ASP A 93 -4.66 2.82 6.38
C ASP A 93 -4.30 4.01 7.31
N PRO A 94 -5.08 4.27 8.38
CA PRO A 94 -4.77 5.32 9.35
C PRO A 94 -3.47 5.12 10.14
N LEU A 95 -2.93 3.90 10.18
CA LEU A 95 -1.65 3.58 10.82
C LEU A 95 -0.45 4.03 9.96
N LEU A 96 -0.66 4.27 8.66
CA LEU A 96 0.41 4.76 7.80
C LEU A 96 0.63 6.27 8.02
N PRO A 97 1.90 6.72 8.05
CA PRO A 97 2.21 8.14 8.10
C PRO A 97 1.59 8.87 6.89
N LYS A 98 0.81 9.92 7.16
CA LYS A 98 0.19 10.74 6.12
C LYS A 98 1.25 11.47 5.27
N GLY A 99 0.87 11.88 4.06
CA GLY A 99 1.78 12.58 3.15
C GLY A 99 2.83 11.64 2.56
N ALA A 100 4.09 11.79 2.98
CA ALA A 100 5.21 11.04 2.42
C ALA A 100 5.13 9.52 2.64
N GLY A 101 4.55 9.06 3.76
CA GLY A 101 4.35 7.63 4.01
C GLY A 101 3.31 7.00 3.09
N ASN A 102 2.18 7.70 2.86
CA ASN A 102 1.17 7.25 1.90
C ASN A 102 1.72 7.20 0.47
N ALA A 103 2.49 8.21 0.06
CA ALA A 103 3.15 8.18 -1.24
C ALA A 103 4.21 7.06 -1.36
N ALA A 104 4.96 6.77 -0.29
CA ALA A 104 5.86 5.62 -0.25
C ALA A 104 5.09 4.28 -0.36
N CYS A 105 3.92 4.18 0.28
CA CYS A 105 3.02 3.04 0.11
C CYS A 105 2.54 2.90 -1.34
N GLY A 106 2.12 3.98 -1.98
CA GLY A 106 1.71 3.96 -3.38
C GLY A 106 2.81 3.44 -4.31
N VAL A 107 4.06 3.89 -4.09
CA VAL A 107 5.23 3.38 -4.82
C VAL A 107 5.48 1.90 -4.52
N LEU A 108 5.34 1.49 -3.26
CA LEU A 108 5.47 0.09 -2.86
C LEU A 108 4.46 -0.82 -3.57
N ILE A 109 3.18 -0.44 -3.62
CA ILE A 109 2.15 -1.20 -4.31
C ILE A 109 2.42 -1.23 -5.81
N GLN A 110 2.87 -0.12 -6.40
CA GLN A 110 3.21 -0.05 -7.81
C GLN A 110 4.40 -0.96 -8.17
N ASP A 111 5.47 -0.91 -7.39
CA ASP A 111 6.73 -1.61 -7.70
C ASP A 111 6.67 -3.10 -7.27
N TYR A 112 5.92 -3.43 -6.22
CA TYR A 112 5.92 -4.78 -5.60
C TYR A 112 4.56 -5.44 -5.48
N GLY A 113 3.45 -4.79 -5.88
CA GLY A 113 2.09 -5.34 -5.75
C GLY A 113 1.90 -6.71 -6.41
N VAL A 114 2.56 -6.94 -7.56
CA VAL A 114 2.55 -8.24 -8.25
C VAL A 114 3.26 -9.32 -7.42
N VAL A 115 4.40 -8.98 -6.79
CA VAL A 115 5.15 -9.91 -5.93
C VAL A 115 4.34 -10.24 -4.68
N ILE A 116 3.74 -9.22 -4.05
CA ILE A 116 2.84 -9.41 -2.89
C ILE A 116 1.68 -10.33 -3.26
N SER A 117 1.07 -10.11 -4.44
CA SER A 117 -0.06 -10.93 -4.89
C SER A 117 0.32 -12.40 -5.06
N LYS A 118 1.47 -12.67 -5.68
CA LYS A 118 1.98 -14.03 -5.86
C LYS A 118 2.26 -14.72 -4.54
N GLU A 119 2.90 -14.03 -3.59
CA GLU A 119 3.18 -14.60 -2.28
C GLU A 119 1.90 -14.84 -1.48
N VAL A 120 0.90 -13.95 -1.55
CA VAL A 120 -0.41 -14.21 -0.95
C VAL A 120 -1.09 -15.42 -1.59
N ALA A 121 -1.01 -15.59 -2.92
CA ALA A 121 -1.59 -16.74 -3.61
C ALA A 121 -0.99 -18.08 -3.19
N LYS A 122 0.32 -18.14 -2.90
CA LYS A 122 0.98 -19.37 -2.44
C LYS A 122 0.43 -19.95 -1.13
N ARG A 123 -0.14 -19.11 -0.26
CA ARG A 123 -0.75 -19.57 1.01
C ARG A 123 -1.97 -20.47 0.78
N TRP A 124 -2.46 -20.52 -0.46
CA TRP A 124 -3.64 -21.25 -0.91
C TRP A 124 -3.34 -22.40 -1.85
N ASP A 125 -2.10 -22.50 -2.30
CA ASP A 125 -1.69 -23.52 -3.25
C ASP A 125 -1.25 -24.75 -2.44
N GLU A 126 -2.03 -25.83 -2.49
CA GLU A 126 -1.76 -27.07 -1.73
C GLU A 126 -0.41 -27.69 -2.08
N ASP A 127 0.13 -27.37 -3.27
CA ASP A 127 1.42 -27.86 -3.75
C ASP A 127 2.59 -26.93 -3.33
N ALA A 128 2.30 -25.76 -2.75
CA ALA A 128 3.31 -24.82 -2.29
C ALA A 128 3.79 -25.16 -0.86
N GLU A 129 5.08 -24.93 -0.59
CA GLU A 129 5.65 -25.10 0.75
C GLU A 129 5.02 -24.14 1.75
N GLU A 130 4.65 -22.94 1.30
CA GLU A 130 4.04 -21.90 2.13
C GLU A 130 2.52 -22.08 2.34
N PHE A 131 1.96 -23.24 2.00
CA PHE A 131 0.54 -23.56 2.17
C PHE A 131 0.12 -23.51 3.64
N GLU A 132 -0.95 -22.76 3.94
CA GLU A 132 -1.44 -22.52 5.32
C GLU A 132 -0.41 -21.91 6.30
N GLU A 133 0.77 -21.48 5.81
CA GLU A 133 1.76 -20.81 6.65
C GLU A 133 1.42 -19.33 6.86
N ASP A 134 1.71 -18.84 8.08
CA ASP A 134 1.49 -17.44 8.42
C ASP A 134 2.42 -16.52 7.58
N LEU A 135 1.84 -15.51 6.94
CA LEU A 135 2.61 -14.49 6.22
C LEU A 135 3.26 -13.54 7.22
N VAL A 136 4.54 -13.74 7.53
CA VAL A 136 5.29 -12.89 8.45
C VAL A 136 5.75 -11.61 7.75
N ALA A 137 5.21 -10.46 8.19
CA ALA A 137 5.47 -9.18 7.54
C ALA A 137 6.94 -8.76 7.55
N LYS A 138 7.66 -9.07 8.64
CA LYS A 138 9.08 -8.75 8.76
C LYS A 138 9.88 -9.49 7.69
N ASP A 139 9.76 -10.81 7.65
CA ASP A 139 10.52 -11.69 6.77
C ASP A 139 10.21 -11.40 5.30
N PHE A 140 8.94 -11.16 4.97
CA PHE A 140 8.57 -10.72 3.63
C PHE A 140 9.25 -9.39 3.25
N CYS A 141 9.16 -8.37 4.11
CA CYS A 141 9.66 -7.04 3.80
C CYS A 141 11.20 -6.92 3.82
N SER A 142 11.90 -7.79 4.56
CA SER A 142 13.37 -7.87 4.56
C SER A 142 13.90 -8.80 3.47
N GLU A 143 13.39 -10.02 3.36
CA GLU A 143 14.00 -11.06 2.53
C GLU A 143 13.48 -11.06 1.09
N LYS A 144 12.19 -10.81 0.88
CA LYS A 144 11.58 -10.85 -0.46
C LYS A 144 11.68 -9.52 -1.20
N VAL A 145 11.55 -8.41 -0.47
CA VAL A 145 11.45 -7.05 -1.05
C VAL A 145 12.70 -6.20 -0.78
N ASP A 146 13.56 -6.59 0.18
CA ASP A 146 14.75 -5.83 0.62
C ASP A 146 14.43 -4.35 0.97
N LEU A 147 13.26 -4.08 1.55
CA LEU A 147 12.93 -2.71 2.00
C LEU A 147 13.35 -2.47 3.44
N CYS A 148 13.21 -3.50 4.27
CA CYS A 148 13.58 -3.47 5.67
C CYS A 148 14.95 -4.11 5.87
N ARG A 149 15.90 -3.36 6.44
CA ARG A 149 17.17 -3.95 6.88
C ARG A 149 16.98 -4.67 8.21
N ASP A 150 17.73 -5.74 8.43
CA ASP A 150 17.77 -6.42 9.73
C ASP A 150 18.17 -5.45 10.84
N GLY A 151 17.35 -5.41 11.89
CA GLY A 151 17.53 -4.52 13.04
C GLY A 151 17.12 -3.05 12.82
N SER A 152 16.63 -2.67 11.63
CA SER A 152 16.08 -1.33 11.42
C SER A 152 14.75 -1.16 12.17
N LYS A 153 14.68 -0.16 13.04
CA LYS A 153 13.44 0.19 13.76
C LYS A 153 12.52 0.95 12.82
N THR A 154 11.24 0.63 12.87
CA THR A 154 10.26 1.39 12.12
C THR A 154 9.93 2.72 12.80
N ILE A 155 9.32 3.65 12.07
CA ILE A 155 9.01 4.99 12.60
C ILE A 155 8.07 4.88 13.80
N SER A 156 7.03 4.03 13.72
CA SER A 156 6.13 3.76 14.84
C SER A 156 6.85 3.19 16.06
N GLN A 157 7.85 2.31 15.86
CA GLN A 157 8.66 1.79 16.96
C GLN A 157 9.50 2.90 17.60
N MET A 158 10.14 3.76 16.80
CA MET A 158 10.94 4.88 17.31
C MET A 158 10.08 5.88 18.11
N LEU A 159 8.86 6.16 17.63
CA LEU A 159 7.92 7.04 18.33
C LEU A 159 7.45 6.40 19.65
N SER A 160 7.07 5.12 19.63
CA SER A 160 6.63 4.41 20.82
C SER A 160 7.71 4.35 21.90
N GLU A 161 8.96 4.08 21.52
CA GLU A 161 10.10 4.08 22.46
C GLU A 161 10.36 5.47 23.05
N SER A 162 10.17 6.51 22.25
CA SER A 162 10.37 7.90 22.70
C SER A 162 9.31 8.31 23.73
N GLU A 163 8.04 7.98 23.49
CA GLU A 163 6.95 8.27 24.42
C GLU A 163 7.09 7.52 25.75
N VAL A 164 7.48 6.24 25.70
CA VAL A 164 7.71 5.42 26.90
C VAL A 164 8.86 6.00 27.73
N ARG A 165 9.96 6.39 27.06
CA ARG A 165 11.11 6.98 27.74
C ARG A 165 10.77 8.34 28.36
N GLU A 166 10.00 9.18 27.68
CA GLU A 166 9.58 10.48 28.22
C GLU A 166 8.71 10.31 29.47
N LYS A 167 7.74 9.39 29.43
CA LYS A 167 6.89 9.07 30.59
C LYS A 167 7.71 8.56 31.77
N ALA A 168 8.66 7.66 31.53
CA ALA A 168 9.54 7.14 32.58
C ALA A 168 10.40 8.24 33.23
N LEU A 169 11.00 9.13 32.42
CA LEU A 169 11.78 10.26 32.93
C LEU A 169 10.94 11.26 33.71
N LYS A 170 9.67 11.44 33.32
CA LYS A 170 8.75 12.33 34.02
C LYS A 170 8.35 11.75 35.38
N GLN A 171 8.03 10.45 35.44
CA GLN A 171 7.76 9.74 36.69
C GLN A 171 8.94 9.80 37.66
N GLU A 172 10.17 9.54 37.19
CA GLU A 172 11.36 9.66 38.05
C GLU A 172 11.59 11.08 38.57
N LYS A 173 11.26 12.10 37.78
CA LYS A 173 11.35 13.51 38.21
C LYS A 173 10.30 13.83 39.25
N ASP A 174 9.05 13.44 39.01
CA ASP A 174 7.94 13.69 39.93
C ASP A 174 8.15 12.96 41.27
N GLU A 175 8.69 11.73 41.27
CA GLU A 175 9.07 11.01 42.48
C GLU A 175 10.22 11.67 43.25
N LYS A 176 11.25 12.17 42.53
CA LYS A 176 12.36 12.89 43.14
C LYS A 176 11.94 14.24 43.73
N GLU A 177 11.01 14.93 43.09
CA GLU A 177 10.44 16.18 43.60
C GLU A 177 9.52 15.93 44.81
N ALA A 178 8.69 14.89 44.76
CA ALA A 178 7.85 14.48 45.90
C ALA A 178 8.67 14.01 47.11
N ALA A 179 9.80 13.31 46.87
CA ALA A 179 10.72 12.89 47.93
C ALA A 179 11.50 14.06 48.55
N LYS A 180 11.77 15.13 47.79
CA LYS A 180 12.41 16.36 48.30
C LYS A 180 11.45 17.30 49.02
N ALA A 181 10.15 17.20 48.75
CA ALA A 181 9.10 17.99 49.37
C ALA A 181 8.58 17.40 50.70
N ARG A 182 9.08 16.22 51.09
CA ARG A 182 8.84 15.58 52.39
C ARG A 182 10.06 15.75 53.29
#